data_AF-A0A957L7H4-F1
#
_entry.id   AF-A0A957L7H4-F1
#
_cell.length_a   1.000
_cell.length_b   1.000
_cell.length_c   1.000
_cell.angle_alpha   90.00
_cell.angle_beta   90.00
_cell.angle_gamma   90.00
#
_symmetry.space_group_name_H-M   'P 1'
#
loop_
_entity.id
_entity.type
_entity.pdbx_description
1 polymer ?
#
loop_
_entity_poly.entity_id
_entity_poly.type
_entity_poly.pdbx_seq_one_letter_code
_entity_poly.pdbx_strand_id
1 'polypeptide(L)' 'IGQMLHLQHSTVRNSLSSIYERLEVRSLREAITKARALGIITPNPPRYVTDEVDESDFTP' A
#
# COMPACT_ATOMS: atom_id res chain seq x y z
N ILE A 1 10.97 -5.23 1.42
CA ILE A 1 10.53 -4.93 0.02
C ILE A 1 11.39 -5.59 -1.04
N GLY A 2 12.70 -5.31 -1.14
CA GLY A 2 13.56 -5.97 -2.16
C GLY A 2 13.53 -7.51 -2.12
N GLN A 3 13.62 -8.10 -0.93
CA GLN A 3 13.53 -9.57 -0.77
C GLN A 3 12.14 -10.14 -1.10
N MET A 4 11.05 -9.41 -0.83
CA MET A 4 9.68 -9.87 -1.12
C MET A 4 9.35 -9.84 -2.62
N LEU A 5 10.05 -9.00 -3.39
CA LEU A 5 9.86 -8.85 -4.83
C LEU A 5 10.97 -9.55 -5.65
N HIS A 6 11.89 -10.27 -5.01
CA HIS A 6 13.10 -10.83 -5.62
C HIS A 6 13.90 -9.81 -6.47
N LEU A 7 13.87 -8.53 -6.08
CA LEU A 7 14.56 -7.45 -6.79
C LEU A 7 15.91 -7.15 -6.13
N GLN A 8 16.91 -6.86 -6.95
CA GLN A 8 18.18 -6.33 -6.46
C GLN A 8 17.98 -4.96 -5.80
N HIS A 9 18.80 -4.66 -4.78
CA HIS A 9 18.75 -3.40 -4.04
C HIS A 9 18.92 -2.17 -4.93
N SER A 10 19.76 -2.28 -5.97
CA SER A 10 19.97 -1.24 -6.99
C SER A 10 18.69 -0.94 -7.76
N THR A 11 17.97 -1.97 -8.20
CA THR A 11 16.69 -1.84 -8.90
C THR A 11 15.67 -1.11 -8.03
N VAL A 12 15.54 -1.48 -6.76
CA VAL A 12 14.61 -0.82 -5.82
C VAL A 12 14.96 0.66 -5.64
N ARG A 13 16.25 1.00 -5.51
CA ARG A 13 16.70 2.39 -5.40
C ARG A 13 16.38 3.18 -6.67
N ASN A 14 16.65 2.62 -7.85
CA ASN A 14 16.37 3.27 -9.13
C ASN A 14 14.87 3.51 -9.31
N SER A 15 14.03 2.54 -8.96
CA SER A 15 12.58 2.69 -8.98
C SER A 15 12.11 3.78 -8.02
N LEU A 16 12.66 3.84 -6.80
CA LEU A 16 12.33 4.91 -5.84
C LEU A 16 12.70 6.30 -6.37
N SER A 17 13.91 6.45 -6.93
CA SER A 17 14.33 7.72 -7.53
C SER A 17 13.39 8.15 -8.66
N SER A 18 13.03 7.23 -9.56
CA SER A 18 12.11 7.52 -10.65
C SER A 18 10.70 7.89 -10.15
N ILE A 19 10.22 7.25 -9.08
CA ILE A 19 8.94 7.61 -8.46
C ILE A 19 9.00 9.01 -7.87
N TYR A 20 10.11 9.37 -7.21
CA TYR A 20 10.28 10.71 -6.64
C TYR A 20 10.32 11.79 -7.71
N GLU A 21 11.00 11.56 -8.82
CA GLU A 21 11.04 12.47 -9.96
C GLU A 21 9.65 12.64 -10.59
N ARG A 22 8.94 11.53 -10.87
CA ARG A 22 7.62 11.56 -11.51
C ARG A 22 6.53 12.17 -10.64
N LEU A 23 6.64 12.00 -9.33
CA LEU A 23 5.74 12.64 -8.37
C LEU A 23 6.23 14.03 -7.97
N GLU A 24 7.40 14.49 -8.43
CA GLU A 24 8.02 15.77 -8.03
C GLU A 24 8.11 15.95 -6.51
N VAL A 25 8.58 14.92 -5.81
CA VAL A 25 8.68 14.86 -4.34
C VAL A 25 10.11 14.57 -3.91
N ARG A 26 10.45 14.93 -2.67
CA ARG A 26 11.81 14.74 -2.13
C ARG A 26 11.91 13.65 -1.08
N SER A 27 10.77 13.14 -0.61
CA SER A 27 10.73 12.15 0.46
C SER A 27 9.66 11.08 0.22
N LEU A 28 9.86 9.90 0.81
CA LEU A 28 8.89 8.81 0.78
C LEU A 28 7.52 9.24 1.33
N ARG A 29 7.53 10.06 2.39
CA ARG A 29 6.30 10.55 3.03
C ARG A 29 5.50 11.46 2.10
N GLU A 30 6.17 12.37 1.41
CA GLU A 30 5.54 13.21 0.37
C GLU A 30 5.02 12.35 -0.78
N ALA A 31 5.80 11.36 -1.24
CA ALA A 31 5.39 10.44 -2.30
C ALA A 31 4.09 9.71 -1.93
N ILE A 32 4.00 9.15 -0.72
CA ILE A 32 2.80 8.46 -0.22
C ILE A 32 1.63 9.44 -0.11
N THR A 33 1.86 10.65 0.41
CA THR A 33 0.80 11.64 0.59
C THR A 33 0.23 12.10 -0.76
N LYS A 34 1.10 12.41 -1.72
CA LYS A 34 0.69 12.82 -3.08
C LYS A 34 0.05 11.66 -3.83
N ALA A 35 0.59 10.45 -3.73
CA ALA A 35 -0.02 9.26 -4.33
C ALA A 35 -1.43 8.96 -3.78
N ARG A 36 -1.68 9.22 -2.48
CA ARG A 36 -3.02 9.14 -1.89
C ARG A 36 -3.95 10.24 -2.41
N ALA A 37 -3.46 11.48 -2.47
CA ALA A 37 -4.24 12.60 -3.00
C ALA A 37 -4.65 12.40 -4.48
N LEU A 38 -3.79 11.71 -5.25
CA LEU A 38 -4.05 11.34 -6.64
C LEU A 38 -4.89 10.05 -6.78
N GLY A 39 -5.25 9.37 -5.68
CA GLY A 39 -5.99 8.12 -5.72
C GLY A 39 -5.22 6.92 -6.28
N ILE A 40 -3.90 7.03 -6.46
CA ILE A 40 -3.03 5.98 -7.03
C ILE A 40 -2.87 4.81 -6.04
N ILE A 41 -2.84 5.10 -4.75
CA ILE A 41 -2.76 4.10 -3.69
C ILE A 41 -3.97 4.21 -2.76
N THR A 42 -4.59 3.07 -2.47
CA THR A 42 -5.68 2.99 -1.50
C THR A 42 -5.07 2.93 -0.09
N PRO A 43 -5.52 3.75 0.87
CA PRO A 43 -5.16 3.53 2.26
C PRO A 43 -5.60 2.13 2.67
N ASN A 44 -4.72 1.35 3.30
CA ASN A 44 -5.02 0.01 3.75
C ASN A 44 -6.38 0.02 4.49
N PRO A 45 -7.42 -0.69 4.02
CA PRO A 45 -8.69 -0.69 4.71
C PRO A 45 -8.46 -1.21 6.13
N PRO A 46 -9.15 -0.66 7.14
CA PRO A 46 -9.15 -1.27 8.46
C PRO A 46 -9.54 -2.73 8.27
N ARG A 47 -8.73 -3.66 8.78
CA ARG A 47 -9.11 -5.06 8.86
C ARG A 47 -10.40 -5.08 9.67
N TYR A 48 -11.55 -5.29 9.02
CA TYR A 48 -12.76 -5.63 9.74
C TYR A 48 -12.41 -6.89 10.54
N VAL A 49 -12.47 -6.75 11.85
CA VAL A 49 -12.55 -7.88 12.76
C VAL A 49 -13.78 -8.65 12.29
N THR A 50 -13.62 -9.91 11.90
CA THR A 50 -14.75 -10.81 11.74
C THR A 50 -15.41 -10.91 13.10
N ASP A 51 -16.37 -10.02 13.37
CA ASP A 51 -17.35 -10.25 14.42
C ASP A 51 -18.13 -11.49 13.99
N GLU A 52 -18.10 -12.43 14.91
CA GLU A 52 -18.60 -13.79 14.85
C GLU A 52 -20.02 -13.78 14.29
N VAL A 53 -20.22 -14.44 13.15
CA VAL A 53 -21.57 -14.74 12.65
C VAL A 53 -22.09 -15.88 13.53
N ASP A 54 -22.93 -15.55 14.52
CA ASP A 54 -23.62 -16.54 15.33
C ASP A 54 -24.60 -17.32 14.43
N GLU A 55 -24.23 -18.54 14.04
CA GLU A 55 -25.00 -19.44 13.17
C GLU A 55 -26.23 -20.07 13.89
N SER A 56 -26.70 -19.48 14.99
CA SER A 56 -27.81 -20.00 15.80
C SER A 56 -29.20 -19.67 15.24
N ASP A 57 -29.30 -18.77 14.26
CA ASP A 57 -30.58 -18.22 13.76
C ASP A 57 -31.14 -18.91 12.49
N PHE A 58 -30.47 -19.96 11.99
CA PHE A 58 -30.94 -20.70 10.80
C PHE A 58 -31.24 -22.17 11.13
N THR A 59 -32.33 -22.40 11.86
CA THR A 59 -33.04 -23.68 11.83
C THR A 59 -34.45 -23.45 11.25
N PRO A 60 -34.85 -24.19 10.21
CA PRO A 60 -36.24 -24.18 9.73
C PRO A 60 -37.18 -24.94 10.68
#